data_AF-A0A528N7U0-F1
#
_entry.id   AF-A0A528N7U0-F1
#
_cell.length_a   1.000
_cell.length_b   1.000
_cell.length_c   1.000
_cell.angle_alpha   90.00
_cell.angle_beta   90.00
_cell.angle_gamma   90.00
#
_symmetry.space_group_name_H-M   'P 1'
#
loop_
_entity.id
_entity.type
_entity.pdbx_description
1 polymer ?
#
loop_
_entity_poly.entity_id
_entity_poly.type
_entity_poly.pdbx_seq_one_letter_code
_entity_poly.pdbx_strand_id
1 'polypeptide(L)' 'AFVPRPTEHGVAQTTDLHPDQAWDLVASDFIDLAERLQL' A
#
# COMPACT_ATOMS: atom_id res chain seq x y z
N ALA A 1 -5.44 -4.11 -5.32
CA ALA A 1 -4.99 -2.83 -4.72
C ALA A 1 -3.68 -3.06 -3.97
N PHE A 2 -2.79 -2.08 -3.94
CA PHE A 2 -1.54 -2.10 -3.18
C PHE A 2 -1.58 -1.01 -2.09
N VAL A 3 -1.18 -1.38 -0.86
CA VAL A 3 -1.09 -0.46 0.28
C VAL A 3 0.29 -0.66 0.93
N PRO A 4 1.24 0.28 0.76
CA PRO A 4 2.59 0.11 1.28
C PRO A 4 2.56 0.08 2.82
N ARG A 5 3.33 -0.84 3.38
CA ARG A 5 3.58 -0.93 4.82
C ARG A 5 5.08 -0.75 5.04
N PRO A 6 5.61 0.49 4.99
CA PRO A 6 7.06 0.74 4.96
C PRO A 6 7.81 0.32 6.23
N THR A 7 7.08 -0.10 7.27
CA THR A 7 7.63 -0.56 8.54
C THR A 7 7.11 -1.94 8.96
N GLU A 8 6.53 -2.73 8.06
CA GLU A 8 6.10 -4.11 8.32
C GLU A 8 7.25 -4.98 8.83
N HIS A 9 8.44 -4.80 8.27
CA HIS A 9 9.68 -5.46 8.70
C HIS A 9 10.62 -4.54 9.50
N GLY A 10 10.10 -3.41 10.00
CA GLY A 10 10.86 -2.41 10.75
C GLY A 10 11.66 -1.43 9.87
N VAL A 11 12.51 -0.63 10.50
CA VAL A 11 13.21 0.51 9.86
C VAL A 11 14.19 0.12 8.75
N ALA A 12 14.58 -1.15 8.68
CA ALA A 12 15.50 -1.69 7.67
C ALA A 12 14.78 -2.40 6.51
N GLN A 13 13.45 -2.27 6.40
CA GLN A 13 12.68 -2.85 5.31
C GLN A 13 13.17 -2.35 3.96
N THR A 14 13.31 -3.28 3.00
CA THR A 14 13.78 -2.99 1.64
C THR A 14 12.85 -3.52 0.54
N THR A 15 11.83 -4.30 0.91
CA THR A 15 10.84 -4.88 -0.01
C THR A 15 9.47 -4.24 0.17
N ASP A 16 8.64 -4.36 -0.87
CA ASP A 16 7.22 -3.94 -0.85
C ASP A 16 7.01 -2.47 -0.44
N LEU A 17 8.01 -1.63 -0.71
CA LEU A 17 7.97 -0.19 -0.46
C LEU A 17 7.22 0.58 -1.56
N HIS A 18 7.08 -0.03 -2.73
CA HIS A 18 6.41 0.54 -3.90
C HIS A 18 5.72 -0.58 -4.69
N PRO A 19 4.65 -0.27 -5.44
CA PRO A 19 4.03 -1.25 -6.33
C PRO A 19 5.02 -1.65 -7.43
N ASP A 20 5.20 -2.96 -7.61
CA ASP A 20 6.05 -3.58 -8.63
C ASP A 20 5.31 -3.81 -9.96
N GLN A 21 3.99 -3.62 -9.97
CA GLN A 21 3.09 -3.87 -11.09
C GLN A 21 2.03 -2.77 -11.19
N ALA A 22 1.28 -2.78 -12.30
CA ALA A 22 0.15 -1.88 -12.53
C ALA A 22 -1.10 -2.38 -11.78
N TRP A 23 -1.08 -2.25 -10.45
CA TRP A 23 -2.24 -2.54 -9.60
C TRP A 23 -3.40 -1.57 -9.91
N ASP A 24 -4.63 -2.07 -9.89
CA ASP A 24 -5.83 -1.25 -10.20
C ASP A 24 -5.98 -0.03 -9.27
N LEU A 25 -5.52 -0.16 -8.02
CA LEU A 25 -5.55 0.89 -7.00
C LEU A 25 -4.27 0.83 -6.17
N VAL A 26 -3.70 2.01 -5.89
CA VAL A 26 -2.63 2.21 -4.91
C VAL A 26 -3.15 3.21 -3.89
N ALA A 27 -3.15 2.85 -2.61
CA ALA A 27 -3.67 3.66 -1.50
C ALA A 27 -2.64 3.77 -0.38
N SER A 28 -2.66 4.85 0.40
CA SER A 28 -1.66 5.07 1.47
C SER A 28 -1.92 4.23 2.72
N ASP A 29 -3.18 3.90 2.99
CA ASP A 29 -3.62 3.06 4.09
C ASP A 29 -4.97 2.41 3.77
N PHE A 30 -5.58 1.71 4.74
CA PHE A 30 -6.86 1.04 4.51
C PHE A 30 -8.07 1.97 4.60
N ILE A 31 -7.95 3.16 5.19
CA ILE A 31 -9.02 4.16 5.18
C ILE A 31 -9.07 4.80 3.79
N ASP A 32 -7.93 5.23 3.23
CA ASP A 32 -7.83 5.72 1.85
C ASP A 32 -8.29 4.65 0.83
N LEU A 33 -7.95 3.38 1.08
CA LEU A 33 -8.46 2.29 0.25
C LEU A 33 -10.00 2.17 0.32
N ALA A 34 -10.59 2.24 1.51
CA ALA A 34 -12.04 2.17 1.68
C ALA A 34 -12.73 3.35 0.97
N GLU A 35 -12.21 4.57 1.13
CA GLU A 35 -12.71 5.77 0.44
C GLU A 35 -12.69 5.60 -1.09
N ARG A 36 -11.60 5.04 -1.64
CA ARG A 36 -11.46 4.76 -3.08
C ARG A 36 -12.38 3.65 -3.57
N LEU A 37 -12.67 2.67 -2.73
CA LEU A 37 -13.65 1.62 -3.00
C LEU A 37 -15.10 2.06 -2.76
N GLN A 38 -15.31 3.28 -2.25
CA GLN A 38 -16.61 3.83 -1.88
C GLN A 38 -17.32 2.96 -0.83
N LEU A 39 -16.54 2.45 0.14
CA LEU A 39 -16.97 1.63 1.27
C LEU A 39 -16.95 2.41 2.59
#